data_AF-A0AAV5W2T0-F1
#
_entry.id   AF-A0AAV5W2T0-F1
#
_cell.length_a   1.000
_cell.length_b   1.000
_cell.length_c   1.000
_cell.angle_alpha   90.00
_cell.angle_beta   90.00
_cell.angle_gamma   90.00
#
_symmetry.space_group_name_H-M   'P 1'
#
loop_
_entity.id
_entity.type
_entity.pdbx_description
1 polymer ?
#
loop_
_entity_poly.entity_id
_entity_poly.type
_entity_poly.pdbx_seq_one_letter_code
_entity_poly.pdbx_strand_id
1 'polypeptide(L)'
;MDLSPPGENVETKINKGHLYLRVNDRPSWEESLLFGCQQATVCLSALLVYPFLVSQLACAGDATIALRVQLIATTFVACGIATLLQTSFGLRLSILNGTAFSFLPPLFAFFQLPENRCEIGQNVTVPEEEWKGRIQTISGSLAIACVVFIVIGATGAVGAFSKFVGPITIVPVLVLLTLSTVPMIDEKLSLHWISIVMILTLIVVVIYLDDVHVPIPIGIRPLRVVRVRVFGQFPYLISVGFVWVLCLILTVTGIE
;
A
#
# COMPACT_ATOMS: atom_id res chain seq x y z
N MET A 1 49.27 -24.61 25.44
CA MET A 1 48.98 -25.76 24.55
C MET A 1 47.59 -25.51 23.98
N ASP A 2 47.43 -24.46 23.18
CA ASP A 2 47.73 -24.42 21.73
C ASP A 2 47.09 -25.59 20.99
N LEU A 3 46.09 -25.30 20.16
CA LEU A 3 46.31 -25.19 18.72
C LEU A 3 45.07 -24.59 18.01
N SER A 4 45.32 -23.65 17.10
CA SER A 4 44.48 -23.20 15.98
C SER A 4 45.25 -23.52 14.67
N PRO A 5 44.74 -23.31 13.44
CA PRO A 5 43.57 -23.87 12.70
C PRO A 5 44.07 -24.77 11.51
N PRO A 6 43.30 -25.10 10.43
CA PRO A 6 42.79 -24.17 9.38
C PRO A 6 41.27 -24.39 9.12
N GLY A 7 40.45 -23.47 8.62
CA GLY A 7 40.64 -22.70 7.40
C GLY A 7 40.18 -23.51 6.19
N GLU A 8 38.90 -23.86 6.08
CA GLU A 8 38.36 -24.48 4.86
C GLU A 8 37.07 -23.76 4.40
N ASN A 9 37.21 -23.14 3.24
CA ASN A 9 36.23 -22.34 2.54
C ASN A 9 35.11 -23.23 2.02
N VAL A 10 33.97 -23.26 2.70
CA VAL A 10 32.74 -23.75 2.09
C VAL A 10 32.12 -22.59 1.33
N GLU A 11 32.72 -22.28 0.18
CA GLU A 11 32.10 -21.49 -0.87
C GLU A 11 30.96 -22.32 -1.46
N THR A 12 29.80 -22.32 -0.78
CA THR A 12 28.58 -22.90 -1.32
C THR A 12 28.22 -22.09 -2.56
N LYS A 13 28.58 -22.62 -3.74
CA LYS A 13 28.08 -22.17 -5.05
C LYS A 13 26.57 -22.36 -5.09
N ILE A 14 25.85 -21.45 -4.44
CA ILE A 14 24.43 -21.23 -4.70
C ILE A 14 24.38 -20.65 -6.10
N ASN A 15 23.78 -21.42 -7.00
CA ASN A 15 23.43 -21.00 -8.35
C ASN A 15 22.73 -19.62 -8.23
N LYS A 16 23.44 -18.55 -8.60
CA LYS A 16 22.98 -17.16 -8.47
C LYS A 16 21.86 -16.94 -9.49
N GLY A 17 20.67 -17.41 -9.16
CA GLY A 17 19.44 -16.75 -9.61
C GLY A 17 19.61 -15.27 -9.29
N HIS A 18 19.51 -14.44 -10.31
CA HIS A 18 19.95 -13.05 -10.39
C HIS A 18 19.34 -12.14 -9.30
N LEU A 19 19.88 -12.19 -8.08
CA LEU A 19 19.54 -11.29 -6.99
C LEU A 19 20.30 -9.97 -7.22
N TYR A 20 19.58 -8.90 -7.60
CA TYR A 20 20.16 -7.63 -8.04
C TYR A 20 20.87 -6.87 -6.89
N LEU A 21 20.36 -6.92 -5.66
CA LEU A 21 20.99 -6.37 -4.44
C LEU A 21 20.60 -7.18 -3.19
N ARG A 22 21.50 -7.26 -2.19
CA ARG A 22 21.21 -7.75 -0.83
C ARG A 22 20.75 -6.61 0.09
N VAL A 23 20.15 -6.95 1.22
CA VAL A 23 19.59 -6.00 2.22
C VAL A 23 20.63 -5.00 2.75
N ASN A 24 21.90 -5.40 2.86
CA ASN A 24 22.99 -4.54 3.34
C ASN A 24 23.80 -3.89 2.20
N ASP A 25 23.48 -4.17 0.94
CA ASP A 25 24.18 -3.57 -0.19
C ASP A 25 23.71 -2.12 -0.34
N ARG A 26 24.66 -1.21 -0.62
CA ARG A 26 24.36 0.20 -0.85
C ARG A 26 24.33 0.47 -2.35
N PRO A 27 23.15 0.57 -2.99
CA PRO A 27 23.06 0.91 -4.40
C PRO A 27 23.61 2.31 -4.67
N SER A 28 23.89 2.59 -5.94
CA SER A 28 24.14 3.97 -6.38
C SER A 28 22.92 4.86 -6.07
N TRP A 29 23.15 6.18 -5.94
CA TRP A 29 22.08 7.11 -5.56
C TRP A 29 20.90 7.10 -6.57
N GLU A 30 21.21 6.91 -7.86
CA GLU A 30 20.25 6.85 -8.97
C GLU A 30 19.36 5.62 -8.87
N GLU A 31 19.97 4.46 -8.62
CA GLU A 31 19.25 3.19 -8.45
C GLU A 31 18.40 3.21 -7.17
N SER A 32 18.92 3.78 -6.09
CA SER A 32 18.15 3.93 -4.84
C SER A 32 16.93 4.82 -5.03
N LEU A 33 17.05 5.91 -5.80
CA LEU A 33 15.92 6.78 -6.11
C LEU A 33 14.87 6.05 -6.96
N LEU A 34 15.32 5.30 -7.98
CA LEU A 34 14.44 4.53 -8.86
C LEU A 34 13.64 3.47 -8.08
N PHE A 35 14.31 2.69 -7.23
CA PHE A 35 13.64 1.68 -6.40
C PHE A 35 12.72 2.30 -5.35
N GLY A 36 13.10 3.46 -4.79
CA GLY A 36 12.23 4.24 -3.91
C GLY A 36 10.96 4.71 -4.62
N CYS A 37 11.08 5.26 -5.83
CA CYS A 37 9.94 5.66 -6.66
C CYS A 37 9.04 4.48 -7.01
N GLN A 38 9.62 3.31 -7.30
CA GLN A 38 8.87 2.07 -7.55
C GLN A 38 8.05 1.67 -6.32
N GLN A 39 8.69 1.56 -5.16
CA GLN A 39 8.02 1.19 -3.92
C GLN A 39 6.92 2.21 -3.55
N ALA A 40 7.19 3.50 -3.70
CA ALA A 40 6.21 4.55 -3.46
C ALA A 40 4.99 4.38 -4.37
N THR A 41 5.20 4.15 -5.67
CA THR A 41 4.11 3.98 -6.64
C THR A 41 3.21 2.78 -6.35
N VAL A 42 3.80 1.64 -6.00
CA VAL A 42 3.03 0.44 -5.64
C VAL A 42 2.23 0.70 -4.36
N CYS A 43 2.85 1.29 -3.35
CA CYS A 43 2.19 1.54 -2.07
C CYS A 43 1.16 2.67 -2.12
N LEU A 44 1.33 3.69 -2.99
CA LEU A 44 0.38 4.78 -3.20
C LEU A 44 -1.03 4.22 -3.44
N SER A 45 -1.17 3.17 -4.25
CA SER A 45 -2.46 2.54 -4.53
C SER A 45 -3.16 2.02 -3.27
N ALA A 46 -2.42 1.29 -2.42
CA ALA A 46 -2.93 0.74 -1.17
C ALA A 46 -3.22 1.82 -0.11
N LEU A 47 -2.36 2.84 -0.03
CA LEU A 47 -2.49 3.95 0.93
C LEU A 47 -3.72 4.84 0.65
N LEU A 48 -4.24 4.85 -0.57
CA LEU A 48 -5.46 5.60 -0.93
C LEU A 48 -6.75 4.88 -0.54
N VAL A 49 -6.74 3.55 -0.49
CA VAL A 49 -7.96 2.75 -0.24
C VAL A 49 -8.53 3.03 1.16
N TYR A 50 -7.67 3.05 2.19
CA TYR A 50 -8.08 3.28 3.56
C TYR A 50 -8.75 4.64 3.80
N PRO A 51 -8.11 5.80 3.47
CA PRO A 51 -8.74 7.11 3.65
C PRO A 51 -9.98 7.29 2.78
N PHE A 52 -10.00 6.71 1.57
CA PHE A 52 -11.21 6.69 0.74
C PHE A 52 -12.36 5.99 1.47
N LEU A 53 -12.12 4.79 1.99
CA LEU A 53 -13.14 4.01 2.68
C LEU A 53 -13.61 4.68 3.97
N VAL A 54 -12.70 5.19 4.80
CA VAL A 54 -13.04 5.94 6.02
C VAL A 54 -13.88 7.17 5.67
N SER A 55 -13.53 7.92 4.61
CA SER A 55 -14.30 9.10 4.20
C SER A 55 -15.74 8.77 3.77
N GLN A 56 -15.97 7.58 3.19
CA GLN A 56 -17.31 7.13 2.82
C GLN A 56 -18.13 6.71 4.04
N LEU A 57 -17.49 6.05 5.02
CA LEU A 57 -18.17 5.59 6.23
C LEU A 57 -18.45 6.74 7.22
N ALA A 58 -17.58 7.75 7.27
CA ALA A 58 -17.71 8.89 8.19
C ALA A 58 -18.95 9.77 7.92
N CYS A 59 -19.53 9.67 6.72
CA CYS A 59 -20.75 10.35 6.31
C CYS A 59 -20.75 11.87 6.50
N ALA A 60 -19.77 12.55 5.92
CA ALA A 60 -19.65 14.01 6.00
C ALA A 60 -20.56 14.77 4.99
N GLY A 61 -21.44 14.07 4.26
CA GLY A 61 -22.32 14.67 3.25
C GLY A 61 -21.53 15.43 2.18
N ASP A 62 -21.85 16.71 1.98
CA ASP A 62 -21.15 17.61 1.06
C ASP A 62 -19.65 17.81 1.41
N ALA A 63 -19.30 17.75 2.69
CA ALA A 63 -17.91 17.89 3.15
C ALA A 63 -17.06 16.61 2.92
N THR A 64 -17.62 15.54 2.37
CA THR A 64 -16.92 14.26 2.14
C THR A 64 -15.68 14.42 1.27
N ILE A 65 -15.72 15.30 0.26
CA ILE A 65 -14.58 15.53 -0.63
C ILE A 65 -13.44 16.21 0.13
N ALA A 66 -13.73 17.27 0.88
CA ALA A 66 -12.75 17.99 1.69
C ALA A 66 -12.11 17.07 2.74
N LEU A 67 -12.95 16.29 3.45
CA LEU A 67 -12.48 15.31 4.43
C LEU A 67 -11.58 14.25 3.79
N ARG A 68 -11.97 13.70 2.64
CA ARG A 68 -11.19 12.70 1.91
C ARG A 68 -9.81 13.23 1.54
N VAL A 69 -9.73 14.44 0.99
CA VAL A 69 -8.44 15.06 0.61
C VAL A 69 -7.55 15.24 1.84
N GLN A 70 -8.12 15.71 2.95
CA GLN A 70 -7.38 15.86 4.21
C GLN A 70 -6.86 14.51 4.73
N LEU A 71 -7.68 13.46 4.72
CA LEU A 71 -7.27 12.11 5.15
C LEU A 71 -6.18 11.52 4.27
N ILE A 72 -6.27 11.71 2.95
CA ILE A 72 -5.23 11.26 2.01
C ILE A 72 -3.90 11.96 2.31
N ALA A 73 -3.91 13.28 2.44
CA ALA A 73 -2.71 14.07 2.71
C ALA A 73 -2.06 13.69 4.05
N THR A 74 -2.85 13.58 5.12
CA THR A 74 -2.33 13.19 6.44
C THR A 74 -1.79 11.77 6.44
N THR A 75 -2.44 10.84 5.73
CA THR A 75 -1.98 9.45 5.60
C THR A 75 -0.61 9.40 4.93
N PHE A 76 -0.39 10.11 3.83
CA PHE A 76 0.92 10.12 3.16
C PHE A 76 2.02 10.72 4.02
N VAL A 77 1.74 11.85 4.66
CA VAL A 77 2.72 12.50 5.55
C VAL A 77 3.04 11.60 6.75
N ALA A 78 2.04 11.02 7.40
CA ALA A 78 2.22 10.13 8.54
C ALA A 78 2.98 8.85 8.16
N CYS A 79 2.66 8.22 7.02
CA CYS A 79 3.36 7.04 6.51
C CYS A 79 4.83 7.35 6.17
N GLY A 80 5.09 8.51 5.56
CA GLY A 80 6.44 8.98 5.27
C GLY A 80 7.27 9.18 6.54
N ILE A 81 6.74 9.91 7.51
CA ILE A 81 7.40 10.12 8.81
C ILE A 81 7.64 8.78 9.52
N ALA A 82 6.63 7.90 9.59
CA ALA A 82 6.76 6.60 10.22
C ALA A 82 7.81 5.72 9.54
N THR A 83 7.93 5.78 8.22
CA THR A 83 8.94 5.04 7.45
C THR A 83 10.35 5.60 7.71
N LEU A 84 10.52 6.93 7.76
CA LEU A 84 11.79 7.56 8.10
C LEU A 84 12.24 7.21 9.53
N LEU A 85 11.30 7.21 10.48
CA LEU A 85 11.58 6.81 11.86
C LEU A 85 11.96 5.32 11.96
N GLN A 86 11.23 4.44 11.25
CA GLN A 86 11.51 3.01 11.22
C GLN A 86 12.87 2.67 10.63
N THR A 87 13.26 3.37 9.57
CA THR A 87 14.54 3.18 8.88
C THR A 87 15.72 3.82 9.62
N SER A 88 15.50 4.93 10.35
CA SER A 88 16.56 5.63 11.09
C SER A 88 16.77 5.11 12.51
N PHE A 89 15.69 5.08 13.32
CA PHE A 89 15.74 4.77 14.75
C PHE A 89 15.13 3.42 15.12
N GLY A 90 14.28 2.85 14.26
CA GLY A 90 13.64 1.56 14.47
C GLY A 90 14.58 0.39 14.18
N LEU A 91 14.06 -0.63 13.49
CA LEU A 91 14.79 -1.85 13.18
C LEU A 91 15.87 -1.68 12.09
N ARG A 92 16.08 -0.44 11.59
CA ARG A 92 16.98 -0.10 10.49
C ARG A 92 16.75 -0.92 9.21
N LEU A 93 15.54 -1.44 9.07
CA LEU A 93 15.12 -2.24 7.94
C LEU A 93 14.26 -1.37 7.03
N SER A 94 14.54 -1.41 5.73
CA SER A 94 13.80 -0.65 4.71
C SER A 94 12.42 -1.27 4.49
N ILE A 95 11.47 -0.94 5.36
CA ILE A 95 10.06 -1.33 5.28
C ILE A 95 9.22 -0.05 5.24
N LEU A 96 8.36 0.05 4.22
CA LEU A 96 7.36 1.11 4.12
C LEU A 96 6.24 0.83 5.12
N ASN A 97 6.01 1.78 6.02
CA ASN A 97 4.89 1.74 6.95
C ASN A 97 3.65 2.35 6.27
N GLY A 98 2.53 1.64 6.37
CA GLY A 98 1.26 2.04 5.76
C GLY A 98 0.08 1.90 6.70
N THR A 99 -1.11 2.18 6.19
CA THR A 99 -2.37 1.98 6.92
C THR A 99 -2.65 0.50 7.16
N ALA A 100 -3.00 0.13 8.38
CA ALA A 100 -3.30 -1.25 8.74
C ALA A 100 -4.73 -1.64 8.31
N PHE A 101 -4.82 -2.41 7.21
CA PHE A 101 -6.08 -2.98 6.72
C PHE A 101 -6.79 -3.88 7.73
N SER A 102 -6.06 -4.41 8.73
CA SER A 102 -6.64 -5.20 9.82
C SER A 102 -7.67 -4.45 10.66
N PHE A 103 -7.71 -3.11 10.60
CA PHE A 103 -8.72 -2.31 11.29
C PHE A 103 -9.99 -2.07 10.46
N LEU A 104 -10.06 -2.50 9.20
CA LEU A 104 -11.27 -2.33 8.39
C LEU A 104 -12.47 -3.13 8.91
N PRO A 105 -12.36 -4.43 9.27
CA PRO A 105 -13.50 -5.16 9.81
C PRO A 105 -14.11 -4.53 11.08
N PRO A 106 -13.34 -4.16 12.12
CA PRO A 106 -13.93 -3.50 13.29
C PRO A 106 -14.47 -2.12 12.95
N LEU A 107 -13.89 -1.40 11.99
CA LEU A 107 -14.43 -0.14 11.49
C LEU A 107 -15.80 -0.33 10.83
N PHE A 108 -15.95 -1.32 9.94
CA PHE A 108 -17.23 -1.65 9.33
C PHE A 108 -18.28 -2.03 10.37
N ALA A 109 -17.90 -2.87 11.34
CA ALA A 109 -18.78 -3.22 12.44
C ALA A 109 -19.23 -1.97 13.22
N PHE A 110 -18.30 -1.05 13.52
CA PHE A 110 -18.60 0.19 14.24
C PHE A 110 -19.66 1.05 13.52
N PHE A 111 -19.59 1.18 12.20
CA PHE A 111 -20.55 1.95 11.40
C PHE A 111 -21.86 1.22 11.08
N GLN A 112 -21.93 -0.10 11.32
CA GLN A 112 -23.16 -0.87 11.21
C GLN A 112 -24.05 -0.74 12.46
N LEU A 113 -23.52 -0.23 13.58
CA LEU A 113 -24.34 0.03 14.77
C LEU A 113 -25.40 1.11 14.48
N PRO A 114 -26.64 0.96 15.00
CA PRO A 114 -27.72 1.91 14.74
C PRO A 114 -27.38 3.37 15.07
N GLU A 115 -26.57 3.59 16.10
CA GLU A 115 -26.14 4.91 16.55
C GLU A 115 -25.15 5.59 15.58
N ASN A 116 -24.37 4.80 14.84
CA ASN A 116 -23.33 5.29 13.93
C ASN A 116 -23.68 5.09 12.45
N ARG A 117 -24.82 4.46 12.17
CA ARG A 117 -25.27 4.21 10.81
C ARG A 117 -25.57 5.54 10.14
N CYS A 118 -25.06 5.73 8.93
CA CYS A 118 -25.51 6.84 8.12
C CYS A 118 -26.66 6.41 7.22
N GLU A 119 -27.84 6.94 7.49
CA GLU A 119 -29.04 6.75 6.66
C GLU A 119 -29.28 7.94 5.72
N ILE A 120 -28.39 8.93 5.76
CA ILE A 120 -28.52 10.19 5.05
C ILE A 120 -27.78 10.10 3.70
N GLY A 121 -28.44 10.49 2.61
CA GLY A 121 -27.82 10.53 1.28
C GLY A 121 -26.70 11.57 1.18
N GLN A 122 -25.79 11.39 0.21
CA GLN A 122 -24.59 12.24 0.02
C GLN A 122 -24.89 13.74 -0.19
N ASN A 123 -26.14 14.09 -0.54
CA ASN A 123 -26.58 15.45 -0.89
C ASN A 123 -27.13 16.28 0.29
N VAL A 124 -27.06 15.77 1.53
CA VAL A 124 -27.56 16.47 2.70
C VAL A 124 -26.40 17.03 3.51
N THR A 125 -26.56 18.26 3.98
CA THR A 125 -25.61 18.90 4.89
C THR A 125 -25.71 18.25 6.26
N VAL A 126 -24.69 17.48 6.64
CA VAL A 126 -24.54 16.90 7.98
C VAL A 126 -23.81 17.92 8.86
N PRO A 127 -24.27 18.19 10.10
CA PRO A 127 -23.57 19.08 11.02
C PRO A 127 -22.10 18.66 11.22
N GLU A 128 -21.19 19.63 11.24
CA GLU A 128 -19.75 19.35 11.40
C GLU A 128 -19.46 18.54 12.67
N GLU A 129 -20.18 18.82 13.74
CA GLU A 129 -20.01 18.17 15.04
C GLU A 129 -20.26 16.66 14.98
N GLU A 130 -21.18 16.20 14.14
CA GLU A 130 -21.56 14.79 14.09
C GLU A 130 -20.51 13.93 13.38
N TRP A 131 -20.11 14.31 12.17
CA TRP A 131 -19.11 13.53 11.43
C TRP A 131 -17.71 13.68 12.03
N LYS A 132 -17.38 14.85 12.61
CA LYS A 132 -16.11 15.08 13.30
C LYS A 132 -16.02 14.30 14.60
N GLY A 133 -17.12 14.20 15.35
CA GLY A 133 -17.21 13.35 16.54
C GLY A 133 -16.93 11.88 16.23
N ARG A 134 -17.48 11.34 15.14
CA ARG A 134 -17.22 9.95 14.70
C ARG A 134 -15.73 9.72 14.38
N ILE A 135 -15.10 10.63 13.63
CA ILE A 135 -13.67 10.56 13.31
C ILE A 135 -12.79 10.68 14.57
N GLN A 136 -13.17 11.54 15.52
CA GLN A 136 -12.48 11.66 16.81
C GLN A 136 -12.58 10.39 17.65
N THR A 137 -13.74 9.75 17.69
CA THR A 137 -13.94 8.47 18.39
C THR A 137 -13.08 7.36 17.78
N ILE A 138 -13.00 7.27 16.45
CA ILE A 138 -12.18 6.28 15.75
C ILE A 138 -10.69 6.51 16.01
N SER A 139 -10.21 7.75 15.83
CA SER A 139 -8.81 8.10 16.03
C SER A 139 -8.38 7.98 17.50
N GLY A 140 -9.25 8.33 18.45
CA GLY A 140 -9.01 8.13 19.88
C GLY A 140 -8.94 6.66 20.26
N SER A 141 -9.84 5.83 19.71
CA SER A 141 -9.82 4.37 19.92
C SER A 141 -8.53 3.75 19.38
N LEU A 142 -8.08 4.19 18.19
CA LEU A 142 -6.82 3.74 17.60
C LEU A 142 -5.61 4.18 18.44
N ALA A 143 -5.62 5.39 18.98
CA ALA A 143 -4.55 5.88 19.86
C ALA A 143 -4.44 5.01 21.13
N ILE A 144 -5.57 4.66 21.75
CA ILE A 144 -5.59 3.75 22.91
C ILE A 144 -5.07 2.37 22.52
N ALA A 145 -5.48 1.84 21.36
CA ALA A 145 -4.96 0.56 20.86
C ALA A 145 -3.44 0.58 20.66
N CYS A 146 -2.87 1.69 20.15
CA CYS A 146 -1.41 1.86 20.04
C CYS A 146 -0.71 1.83 21.40
N VAL A 147 -1.26 2.49 22.43
CA VAL A 147 -0.72 2.44 23.79
C VAL A 147 -0.75 1.01 24.34
N VAL A 148 -1.85 0.29 24.13
CA VAL A 148 -1.98 -1.12 24.52
C VAL A 148 -0.93 -1.99 23.81
N PHE A 149 -0.68 -1.79 22.50
CA PHE A 149 0.37 -2.51 21.80
C PHE A 149 1.77 -2.25 22.37
N ILE A 150 2.07 -1.03 22.80
CA ILE A 150 3.35 -0.70 23.45
C ILE A 150 3.48 -1.45 24.77
N VAL A 151 2.42 -1.50 25.59
CA VAL A 151 2.42 -2.23 26.87
C VAL A 151 2.58 -3.74 26.66
N ILE A 152 1.87 -4.32 25.68
CA ILE A 152 2.00 -5.75 25.32
C ILE A 152 3.41 -6.04 24.79
N GLY A 153 4.00 -5.13 24.01
CA GLY A 153 5.38 -5.20 23.54
C GLY A 153 6.39 -5.16 24.70
N ALA A 154 6.21 -4.23 25.65
CA ALA A 154 7.08 -4.06 26.80
C ALA A 154 7.04 -5.25 27.79
N THR A 155 5.87 -5.89 27.93
CA THR A 155 5.69 -7.07 28.80
C THR A 155 6.26 -8.37 28.20
N GLY A 156 6.73 -8.35 26.94
CA GLY A 156 7.28 -9.54 26.27
C GLY A 156 6.23 -10.58 25.88
N ALA A 157 4.94 -10.31 26.12
CA ALA A 157 3.84 -11.20 25.75
C ALA A 157 3.80 -11.49 24.24
N VAL A 158 4.24 -10.52 23.42
CA VAL A 158 4.36 -10.67 21.95
C VAL A 158 5.18 -11.91 21.59
N GLY A 159 6.25 -12.23 22.32
CA GLY A 159 7.09 -13.42 22.06
C GLY A 159 6.41 -14.75 22.39
N ALA A 160 5.48 -14.76 23.34
CA ALA A 160 4.66 -15.94 23.63
C ALA A 160 3.60 -16.14 22.52
N PHE A 161 2.96 -15.06 22.08
CA PHE A 161 1.97 -15.11 21.01
C PHE A 161 2.58 -15.43 19.64
N SER A 162 3.81 -14.99 19.36
CA SER A 162 4.47 -15.24 18.07
C SER A 162 4.65 -16.72 17.76
N LYS A 163 4.65 -17.61 18.77
CA LYS A 163 4.71 -19.06 18.56
C LYS A 163 3.42 -19.64 17.94
N PHE A 164 2.28 -18.97 18.12
CA PHE A 164 0.99 -19.39 17.55
C PHE A 164 0.70 -18.75 16.18
N VAL A 165 1.50 -17.74 15.81
CA VAL A 165 1.35 -16.99 14.57
C VAL A 165 2.27 -17.62 13.53
N GLY A 166 1.69 -18.44 12.65
CA GLY A 166 2.41 -19.12 11.57
C GLY A 166 1.74 -18.89 10.22
N PRO A 167 2.32 -19.37 9.11
CA PRO A 167 1.74 -19.22 7.78
C PRO A 167 0.31 -19.77 7.68
N ILE A 168 0.02 -20.87 8.41
CA ILE A 168 -1.30 -21.50 8.46
C ILE A 168 -2.37 -20.60 9.08
N THR A 169 -2.00 -19.66 9.97
CA THR A 169 -2.95 -18.73 10.59
C THR A 169 -2.96 -17.37 9.91
N ILE A 170 -1.80 -16.85 9.49
CA ILE A 170 -1.69 -15.55 8.83
C ILE A 170 -2.37 -15.55 7.46
N VAL A 171 -2.14 -16.58 6.63
CA VAL A 171 -2.65 -16.59 5.25
C VAL A 171 -4.19 -16.56 5.23
N PRO A 172 -4.91 -17.41 5.99
CA PRO A 172 -6.36 -17.35 6.03
C PRO A 172 -6.89 -16.00 6.54
N VAL A 173 -6.24 -15.40 7.55
CA VAL A 173 -6.65 -14.09 8.07
C VAL A 173 -6.51 -13.01 6.99
N LEU A 174 -5.40 -12.99 6.25
CA LEU A 174 -5.22 -12.05 5.14
C LEU A 174 -6.26 -12.27 4.04
N VAL A 175 -6.59 -13.53 3.70
CA VAL A 175 -7.65 -13.82 2.73
C VAL A 175 -8.99 -13.29 3.23
N LEU A 176 -9.37 -13.54 4.49
CA LEU A 176 -10.62 -13.02 5.07
C LEU A 176 -10.67 -11.49 5.07
N LEU A 177 -9.56 -10.82 5.39
CA LEU A 177 -9.46 -9.36 5.30
C LEU A 177 -9.72 -8.88 3.87
N THR A 178 -9.10 -9.51 2.86
CA THR A 178 -9.35 -9.15 1.46
C THR A 178 -10.80 -9.42 1.04
N LEU A 179 -11.36 -10.57 1.41
CA LEU A 179 -12.75 -10.93 1.12
C LEU A 179 -13.75 -9.94 1.74
N SER A 180 -13.45 -9.41 2.93
CA SER A 180 -14.31 -8.40 3.57
C SER A 180 -14.44 -7.10 2.78
N THR A 181 -13.49 -6.80 1.89
CA THR A 181 -13.51 -5.59 1.05
C THR A 181 -14.15 -5.79 -0.33
N VAL A 182 -14.39 -7.03 -0.75
CA VAL A 182 -14.97 -7.36 -2.06
C VAL A 182 -16.33 -6.70 -2.31
N PRO A 183 -17.29 -6.68 -1.35
CA PRO A 183 -18.59 -6.05 -1.59
C PRO A 183 -18.48 -4.55 -1.92
N MET A 184 -17.53 -3.86 -1.29
CA MET A 184 -17.26 -2.45 -1.58
C MET A 184 -16.69 -2.26 -2.99
N ILE A 185 -15.77 -3.13 -3.38
CA ILE A 185 -15.13 -3.10 -4.71
C ILE A 185 -16.19 -3.36 -5.79
N ASP A 186 -17.08 -4.31 -5.57
CA ASP A 186 -18.18 -4.65 -6.49
C ASP A 186 -19.13 -3.46 -6.73
N GLU A 187 -19.58 -2.79 -5.66
CA GLU A 187 -20.43 -1.60 -5.75
C GLU A 187 -19.77 -0.51 -6.62
N LYS A 188 -18.46 -0.29 -6.48
CA LYS A 188 -17.73 0.74 -7.23
C LYS A 188 -17.37 0.31 -8.66
N LEU A 189 -17.14 -0.98 -8.89
CA LEU A 189 -16.89 -1.53 -10.22
C LEU A 189 -18.11 -1.42 -11.12
N SER A 190 -19.31 -1.66 -10.57
CA SER A 190 -20.57 -1.63 -11.30
C SER A 190 -20.93 -0.23 -11.84
N LEU A 191 -20.41 0.83 -11.21
CA LEU A 191 -20.73 2.21 -11.58
C LEU A 191 -20.17 2.64 -12.94
N HIS A 192 -19.00 2.11 -13.34
CA HIS A 192 -18.34 2.56 -14.57
C HIS A 192 -17.64 1.41 -15.29
N TRP A 193 -17.99 1.22 -16.56
CA TRP A 193 -17.39 0.20 -17.45
C TRP A 193 -15.86 0.37 -17.58
N ILE A 194 -15.36 1.60 -17.44
CA ILE A 194 -13.93 1.92 -17.47
C ILE A 194 -13.12 1.19 -16.38
N SER A 195 -13.74 0.87 -15.24
CA SER A 195 -13.10 0.14 -14.15
C SER A 195 -12.72 -1.29 -14.56
N ILE A 196 -13.52 -1.92 -15.43
CA ILE A 196 -13.24 -3.25 -16.00
C ILE A 196 -12.02 -3.17 -16.92
N VAL A 197 -11.95 -2.12 -17.75
CA VAL A 197 -10.80 -1.87 -18.65
C VAL A 197 -9.52 -1.67 -17.85
N MET A 198 -9.58 -0.97 -16.71
CA MET A 198 -8.44 -0.78 -15.82
C MET A 198 -7.93 -2.11 -15.24
N ILE A 199 -8.82 -2.95 -14.72
CA ILE A 199 -8.45 -4.26 -14.16
C ILE A 199 -7.83 -5.15 -15.25
N LEU A 200 -8.46 -5.21 -16.43
CA LEU A 200 -7.95 -5.99 -17.56
C LEU A 200 -6.54 -5.51 -17.96
N THR A 201 -6.35 -4.20 -18.09
CA THR A 201 -5.06 -3.60 -18.44
C THR A 201 -4.01 -3.94 -17.39
N LEU A 202 -4.33 -3.85 -16.10
CA LEU A 202 -3.42 -4.21 -15.02
C LEU A 202 -3.01 -5.68 -15.11
N ILE A 203 -3.97 -6.59 -15.30
CA ILE A 203 -3.70 -8.03 -15.48
C ILE A 203 -2.81 -8.26 -16.69
N VAL A 204 -3.09 -7.61 -17.83
CA VAL A 204 -2.29 -7.74 -19.04
C VAL A 204 -0.86 -7.27 -18.81
N VAL A 205 -0.67 -6.11 -18.17
CA VAL A 205 0.66 -5.55 -17.90
C VAL A 205 1.43 -6.44 -16.91
N VAL A 206 0.78 -6.94 -15.86
CA VAL A 206 1.42 -7.76 -14.81
C VAL A 206 1.73 -9.18 -15.30
N ILE A 207 0.87 -9.81 -16.12
CA ILE A 207 1.05 -11.20 -16.53
C ILE A 207 1.84 -11.31 -17.84
N TYR A 208 1.56 -10.47 -18.83
CA TYR A 208 2.13 -10.63 -20.18
C TYR A 208 3.34 -9.72 -20.44
N LEU A 209 3.43 -8.57 -19.78
CA LEU A 209 4.52 -7.60 -20.01
C LEU A 209 5.63 -7.65 -18.96
N ASP A 210 5.53 -8.51 -17.93
CA ASP A 210 6.55 -8.63 -16.88
C ASP A 210 7.95 -8.99 -17.45
N ASP A 211 7.99 -9.86 -18.47
CA ASP A 211 9.23 -10.34 -19.10
C ASP A 211 9.71 -9.49 -20.28
N VAL A 212 9.03 -8.38 -20.62
CA VAL A 212 9.41 -7.54 -21.76
C VAL A 212 10.59 -6.65 -21.40
N HIS A 213 11.76 -6.99 -21.95
CA HIS A 213 13.00 -6.23 -21.76
C HIS A 213 13.05 -5.04 -22.72
N VAL A 214 12.87 -3.83 -22.20
CA VAL A 214 12.99 -2.60 -23.00
C VAL A 214 14.43 -2.10 -22.95
N PRO A 215 15.10 -1.91 -24.09
CA PRO A 215 16.35 -1.18 -24.13
C PRO A 215 16.05 0.32 -23.91
N ILE A 216 16.30 0.85 -22.72
CA ILE A 216 16.31 2.32 -22.52
C ILE A 216 17.70 2.82 -22.92
N PRO A 217 17.81 3.76 -23.88
CA PRO A 217 19.05 4.47 -24.13
C PRO A 217 19.24 5.56 -23.06
N ILE A 218 20.04 5.29 -22.04
CA ILE A 218 20.45 6.31 -21.06
C ILE A 218 21.82 6.83 -21.50
N GLY A 219 21.88 8.05 -22.04
CA GLY A 219 23.15 8.77 -22.22
C GLY A 219 23.20 9.78 -23.36
N ILE A 220 23.51 11.04 -23.01
CA ILE A 220 24.04 12.04 -23.93
C ILE A 220 25.53 11.72 -24.14
N ARG A 221 25.79 10.73 -25.02
CA ARG A 221 27.09 10.25 -25.55
C ARG A 221 28.16 9.76 -24.55
N PRO A 222 28.71 8.53 -24.68
CA PRO A 222 28.36 7.46 -25.63
C PRO A 222 27.12 6.68 -25.16
N LEU A 223 26.28 6.24 -26.10
CA LEU A 223 25.06 5.48 -25.81
C LEU A 223 25.40 4.15 -25.13
N ARG A 224 25.25 4.09 -23.81
CA ARG A 224 25.23 2.83 -23.08
C ARG A 224 23.79 2.34 -23.02
N VAL A 225 23.44 1.41 -23.89
CA VAL A 225 22.12 0.77 -23.87
C VAL A 225 22.08 -0.17 -22.67
N VAL A 226 21.40 0.25 -21.61
CA VAL A 226 21.15 -0.59 -20.44
C VAL A 226 19.79 -1.26 -20.64
N ARG A 227 19.75 -2.60 -20.61
CA ARG A 227 18.50 -3.35 -20.63
C ARG A 227 17.89 -3.26 -19.23
N VAL A 228 16.82 -2.49 -19.09
CA VAL A 228 16.11 -2.33 -17.82
C VAL A 228 14.72 -2.96 -17.96
N ARG A 229 14.27 -3.68 -16.93
CA ARG A 229 12.92 -4.27 -16.88
C ARG A 229 11.91 -3.20 -16.46
N VAL A 230 11.67 -2.24 -17.36
CA VAL A 230 10.81 -1.06 -17.10
C VAL A 230 9.36 -1.47 -16.86
N PHE A 231 8.85 -2.43 -17.64
CA PHE A 231 7.46 -2.89 -17.56
C PHE A 231 7.18 -3.70 -16.29
N GLY A 232 8.13 -4.51 -15.84
CA GLY A 232 8.04 -5.20 -14.54
C GLY A 232 8.28 -4.27 -13.33
N GLN A 233 8.96 -3.13 -13.51
CA GLN A 233 9.25 -2.20 -12.41
C GLN A 233 8.09 -1.26 -12.07
N PHE A 234 7.30 -0.78 -13.05
CA PHE A 234 6.20 0.17 -12.81
C PHE A 234 4.84 -0.26 -13.41
N PRO A 235 4.39 -1.51 -13.22
CA PRO A 235 3.20 -2.02 -13.89
C PRO A 235 1.92 -1.23 -13.56
N TYR A 236 1.79 -0.78 -12.31
CA TYR A 236 0.63 0.00 -11.86
C TYR A 236 0.57 1.39 -12.52
N LEU A 237 1.69 2.11 -12.62
CA LEU A 237 1.72 3.45 -13.22
C LEU A 237 1.43 3.39 -14.72
N ILE A 238 1.94 2.37 -15.39
CA ILE A 238 1.70 2.13 -16.82
C ILE A 238 0.22 1.81 -17.05
N SER A 239 -0.39 0.98 -16.19
CA SER A 239 -1.81 0.66 -16.26
C SER A 239 -2.68 1.90 -16.06
N VAL A 240 -2.44 2.70 -15.00
CA VAL A 240 -3.20 3.93 -14.74
C VAL A 240 -2.99 4.94 -15.87
N GLY A 241 -1.76 5.12 -16.34
CA GLY A 241 -1.45 6.04 -17.43
C GLY A 241 -2.15 5.66 -18.74
N PHE A 242 -2.19 4.38 -19.07
CA PHE A 242 -2.91 3.89 -20.25
C PHE A 242 -4.40 4.17 -20.18
N VAL A 243 -5.04 3.85 -19.04
CA VAL A 243 -6.48 4.11 -18.83
C VAL A 243 -6.76 5.60 -18.91
N TRP A 244 -5.92 6.45 -18.33
CA TRP A 244 -6.09 7.90 -18.36
C TRP A 244 -6.00 8.47 -19.79
N VAL A 245 -5.04 8.00 -20.58
CA VAL A 245 -4.94 8.36 -22.00
C VAL A 245 -6.17 7.91 -22.79
N LEU A 246 -6.66 6.70 -22.53
CA LEU A 246 -7.88 6.18 -23.15
C LEU A 246 -9.11 7.02 -22.79
N CYS A 247 -9.27 7.40 -21.52
CA CYS A 247 -10.31 8.33 -21.08
C CYS A 247 -10.21 9.69 -21.76
N LEU A 248 -8.99 10.23 -21.90
CA LEU A 248 -8.77 11.50 -22.59
C LEU A 248 -9.19 11.41 -24.05
N ILE A 249 -8.82 10.33 -24.74
CA ILE A 249 -9.22 10.09 -26.13
C ILE A 249 -10.75 10.03 -26.24
N LEU A 250 -11.43 9.26 -25.38
CA LEU A 250 -12.90 9.18 -25.36
C LEU A 250 -13.57 10.52 -25.10
N THR A 251 -13.01 11.32 -24.18
CA THR A 251 -13.49 12.68 -23.87
C THR A 251 -13.37 13.59 -25.09
N VAL A 252 -12.28 13.48 -25.85
CA VAL A 252 -12.04 14.29 -27.06
C VAL A 252 -12.88 13.81 -28.25
N THR A 253 -13.12 12.50 -28.37
CA THR A 253 -13.95 11.94 -29.46
C THR A 253 -15.45 12.06 -29.21
N GLY A 254 -15.87 12.43 -27.99
CA GLY A 254 -17.28 12.63 -27.63
C GLY A 254 -18.11 11.35 -27.70
N ILE A 255 -17.48 10.19 -27.45
CA ILE A 255 -18.13 8.88 -27.46
C ILE A 255 -18.87 8.60 -26.13
N GLU A 256 -18.83 9.54 -25.18
CA GLU A 256 -19.58 9.56 -23.90
C GLU A 256 -20.39 10.85 -23.73
#